data_AF-W2I2R8-F1
#
_entry.id   AF-W2I2R8-F1
#
_cell.length_a   1.000
_cell.length_b   1.000
_cell.length_c   1.000
_cell.angle_alpha   90.00
_cell.angle_beta   90.00
_cell.angle_gamma   90.00
#
_symmetry.space_group_name_H-M   'P 1'
#
loop_
_entity.id
_entity.type
_entity.pdbx_description
1 polymer ?
#
loop_
_entity_poly.entity_id
_entity_poly.type
_entity_poly.pdbx_seq_one_letter_code
_entity_poly.pdbx_strand_id
1 'polypeptide(L)'
;MLDDNGQPVNVTALLADLKKERATKAALEEKNAGLRKRVQRMLIENDEVRVKAKNEVVAAQEKAHREIAEAQNQLAVVRAKVRLQERSPDVGRIDAMADEIKTYKAQVERLKKIEADRTVLLTTRYRGECRVAAVDAQRVLDSVVGMFRTKLRQVGRMSRDSTGKSELEVACDGVRRLAFMKLFRIAHDFAFYASAAFHSQDPVRHTIEQEQFLDLFGHSLCHEERAGLFYVATAPMVVMFDPNAESIVLKCEWAEQNALRDLARTVRF
;
A
#
# COMPACT_ATOMS: atom_id res chain seq x y z
N MET A 1 -39.70 36.13 19.55
CA MET A 1 -39.28 34.72 19.42
C MET A 1 -38.89 34.26 20.80
N LEU A 2 -39.46 33.15 21.28
CA LEU A 2 -39.12 32.52 22.56
C LEU A 2 -38.26 31.28 22.27
N ASP A 3 -37.36 30.91 23.17
CA ASP A 3 -36.60 29.66 23.05
C ASP A 3 -37.46 28.45 23.48
N ASP A 4 -36.90 27.23 23.40
CA ASP A 4 -37.61 25.97 23.72
C ASP A 4 -38.12 25.90 25.18
N ASN A 5 -37.75 26.86 26.03
CA ASN A 5 -38.20 27.00 27.43
C ASN A 5 -39.13 28.21 27.65
N GLY A 6 -39.57 28.90 26.59
CA GLY A 6 -40.58 29.96 26.66
C GLY A 6 -40.07 31.33 27.16
N GLN A 7 -38.76 31.60 27.14
CA GLN A 7 -38.19 32.92 27.48
C GLN A 7 -37.88 33.76 26.22
N PRO A 8 -37.96 35.11 26.26
CA PRO A 8 -37.60 35.97 25.14
C PRO A 8 -36.16 35.65 24.69
N VAL A 9 -36.04 35.16 23.45
CA VAL A 9 -34.76 34.84 22.83
C VAL A 9 -33.86 36.05 23.00
N ASN A 10 -32.81 35.91 23.80
CA ASN A 10 -31.82 36.97 23.99
C ASN A 10 -30.96 37.02 22.73
N VAL A 11 -31.50 37.66 21.68
CA VAL A 11 -30.92 37.76 20.35
C VAL A 11 -29.49 38.30 20.43
N THR A 12 -29.22 39.18 21.37
CA THR A 12 -27.89 39.71 21.69
C THR A 12 -26.90 38.63 22.17
N ALA A 13 -27.33 37.70 23.02
CA ALA A 13 -26.50 36.59 23.48
C ALA A 13 -26.22 35.58 22.35
N LEU A 14 -27.24 35.23 21.55
CA LEU A 14 -27.07 34.36 20.39
C LEU A 14 -26.16 34.99 19.31
N LEU A 15 -26.24 36.30 19.10
CA LEU A 15 -25.33 37.02 18.20
C LEU A 15 -23.88 37.03 18.73
N ALA A 16 -23.69 37.13 20.05
CA ALA A 16 -22.38 37.05 20.67
C ALA A 16 -21.77 35.64 20.57
N ASP A 17 -22.56 34.59 20.80
CA ASP A 17 -22.14 33.20 20.65
C ASP A 17 -21.84 32.86 19.20
N LEU A 18 -22.66 33.34 18.26
CA LEU A 18 -22.42 33.15 16.82
C LEU A 18 -21.14 33.90 16.36
N LYS A 19 -20.85 35.06 16.95
CA LYS A 19 -19.59 35.79 16.70
C LYS A 19 -18.38 35.03 17.29
N LYS A 20 -18.54 34.43 18.47
CA LYS A 20 -17.52 33.59 19.13
C LYS A 20 -17.24 32.32 18.33
N GLU A 21 -18.29 31.62 17.87
CA GLU A 21 -18.18 30.43 17.01
C GLU A 21 -17.53 30.74 15.67
N ARG A 22 -17.80 31.91 15.07
CA ARG A 22 -17.09 32.35 13.86
C ARG A 22 -15.60 32.59 14.13
N ALA A 23 -15.26 33.18 15.28
CA ALA A 23 -13.87 33.43 15.65
C ALA A 23 -13.11 32.13 15.97
N THR A 24 -13.73 31.17 16.69
CA THR A 24 -13.13 29.86 16.97
C THR A 24 -12.97 29.05 15.70
N LYS A 25 -13.95 29.08 14.79
CA LYS A 25 -13.84 28.44 13.47
C LYS A 25 -12.69 29.02 12.66
N ALA A 26 -12.55 30.34 12.60
CA ALA A 26 -11.44 31.00 11.90
C ALA A 26 -10.07 30.61 12.49
N ALA A 27 -9.95 30.58 13.83
CA ALA A 27 -8.73 30.17 14.51
C ALA A 27 -8.39 28.68 14.26
N LEU A 28 -9.40 27.81 14.21
CA LEU A 28 -9.22 26.39 13.87
C LEU A 28 -8.83 26.20 12.41
N GLU A 29 -9.37 26.98 11.49
CA GLU A 29 -8.99 26.98 10.07
C GLU A 29 -7.53 27.41 9.88
N GLU A 30 -7.09 28.45 10.59
CA GLU A 30 -5.69 28.90 10.58
C GLU A 30 -4.75 27.84 11.16
N LYS A 31 -5.12 27.22 12.29
CA LYS A 31 -4.34 26.13 12.91
C LYS A 31 -4.26 24.92 11.98
N ASN A 32 -5.36 24.56 11.32
CA ASN A 32 -5.40 23.49 10.32
C ASN A 32 -4.53 23.82 9.10
N ALA A 33 -4.54 25.06 8.61
CA ALA A 33 -3.66 25.49 7.53
C ALA A 33 -2.17 25.39 7.95
N GLY A 34 -1.85 25.77 9.18
CA GLY A 34 -0.51 25.63 9.75
C GLY A 34 -0.06 24.16 9.89
N LEU A 35 -0.96 23.28 10.35
CA LEU A 35 -0.70 21.84 10.44
C LEU A 35 -0.50 21.22 9.05
N ARG A 36 -1.35 21.55 8.06
CA ARG A 36 -1.18 21.10 6.67
C ARG A 36 0.18 21.47 6.10
N LYS A 37 0.63 22.73 6.29
CA LYS A 37 1.97 23.17 5.86
C LYS A 37 3.10 22.44 6.58
N ARG A 38 2.91 22.07 7.84
CA ARG A 38 3.91 21.34 8.63
C ARG A 38 4.02 19.88 8.19
N VAL A 39 2.88 19.23 7.96
CA VAL A 39 2.81 17.88 7.39
C VAL A 39 3.44 17.86 6.01
N GLN A 40 3.13 18.84 5.15
CA GLN A 40 3.73 18.93 3.82
C GLN A 40 5.26 19.07 3.89
N ARG A 41 5.80 19.87 4.81
CA ARG A 41 7.26 19.97 5.01
C ARG A 41 7.87 18.67 5.49
N MET A 42 7.25 18.00 6.45
CA MET A 42 7.72 16.69 6.94
C MET A 42 7.72 15.63 5.83
N LEU A 43 6.71 15.64 4.94
CA LEU A 43 6.66 14.73 3.79
C LEU A 43 7.81 15.01 2.82
N ILE A 44 8.04 16.29 2.49
CA ILE A 44 9.16 16.68 1.63
C ILE A 44 10.51 16.26 2.25
N GLU A 45 10.73 16.54 3.53
CA GLU A 45 11.96 16.15 4.24
C GLU A 45 12.12 14.62 4.28
N ASN A 46 11.03 13.87 4.48
CA ASN A 46 11.07 12.41 4.44
C ASN A 46 11.41 11.89 3.03
N ASP A 47 10.79 12.45 1.99
CA ASP A 47 11.07 12.11 0.60
C ASP A 47 12.52 12.42 0.24
N GLU A 48 13.06 13.56 0.67
CA GLU A 48 14.47 13.91 0.47
C GLU A 48 15.42 12.94 1.14
N VAL A 49 15.15 12.55 2.40
CA VAL A 49 15.96 11.55 3.12
C VAL A 49 15.87 10.20 2.42
N ARG A 50 14.68 9.80 1.96
CA ARG A 50 14.47 8.54 1.23
C ARG A 50 15.19 8.53 -0.11
N VAL A 51 15.14 9.62 -0.88
CA VAL A 51 15.86 9.76 -2.14
C VAL A 51 17.37 9.72 -1.92
N LYS A 52 17.89 10.42 -0.89
CA LYS A 52 19.30 10.38 -0.52
C LYS A 52 19.74 8.97 -0.14
N ALA A 53 19.01 8.31 0.76
CA ALA A 53 19.32 6.93 1.16
C ALA A 53 19.25 5.95 -0.03
N LYS A 54 18.25 6.09 -0.91
CA LYS A 54 18.14 5.27 -2.13
C LYS A 54 19.33 5.50 -3.05
N ASN A 55 19.73 6.75 -3.27
CA ASN A 55 20.87 7.09 -4.11
C ASN A 55 22.19 6.59 -3.51
N GLU A 56 22.37 6.66 -2.19
CA GLU A 56 23.53 6.11 -1.50
C GLU A 56 23.60 4.59 -1.64
N VAL A 57 22.48 3.88 -1.49
CA VAL A 57 22.41 2.42 -1.68
C VAL A 57 22.70 2.05 -3.13
N VAL A 58 22.11 2.75 -4.10
CA VAL A 58 22.38 2.51 -5.54
C VAL A 58 23.85 2.78 -5.86
N ALA A 59 24.41 3.88 -5.38
CA ALA A 59 25.82 4.21 -5.58
C ALA A 59 26.75 3.17 -4.93
N ALA A 60 26.42 2.67 -3.73
CA ALA A 60 27.16 1.60 -3.07
C ALA A 60 27.07 0.28 -3.84
N GLN A 61 25.89 -0.05 -4.39
CA GLN A 61 25.68 -1.24 -5.20
C GLN A 61 26.40 -1.16 -6.55
N GLU A 62 26.36 -0.01 -7.23
CA GLU A 62 27.13 0.23 -8.45
C GLU A 62 28.63 0.17 -8.19
N LYS A 63 29.10 0.77 -7.09
CA LYS A 63 30.51 0.69 -6.69
C LYS A 63 30.93 -0.75 -6.43
N ALA A 64 30.13 -1.52 -5.68
CA ALA A 64 30.38 -2.93 -5.46
C ALA A 64 30.39 -3.74 -6.77
N HIS A 65 29.48 -3.45 -7.70
CA HIS A 65 29.47 -4.10 -9.02
C HIS A 65 30.71 -3.75 -9.86
N ARG A 66 31.16 -2.49 -9.84
CA ARG A 66 32.40 -2.07 -10.51
C ARG A 66 33.61 -2.73 -9.87
N GLU A 67 33.71 -2.76 -8.55
CA GLU A 67 34.78 -3.44 -7.82
C GLU A 67 34.81 -4.95 -8.11
N ILE A 68 33.64 -5.61 -8.19
CA ILE A 68 33.55 -7.02 -8.59
C ILE A 68 34.02 -7.20 -10.04
N ALA A 69 33.58 -6.35 -10.97
CA ALA A 69 33.98 -6.43 -12.36
C ALA A 69 35.49 -6.15 -12.54
N GLU A 70 36.04 -5.18 -11.80
CA GLU A 70 37.47 -4.89 -11.75
C GLU A 70 38.25 -6.05 -11.16
N ALA A 71 37.80 -6.64 -10.05
CA ALA A 71 38.44 -7.81 -9.45
C ALA A 71 38.38 -9.03 -10.39
N GLN A 72 37.28 -9.23 -11.12
CA GLN A 72 37.17 -10.27 -12.15
C GLN A 72 38.12 -10.04 -13.32
N ASN A 73 38.25 -8.79 -13.79
CA ASN A 73 39.19 -8.42 -14.83
C ASN A 73 40.64 -8.59 -14.35
N GLN A 74 40.96 -8.17 -13.12
CA GLN A 74 42.26 -8.37 -12.51
C GLN A 74 42.56 -9.87 -12.36
N LEU A 75 41.61 -10.69 -11.92
CA LEU A 75 41.74 -12.14 -11.85
C LEU A 75 42.03 -12.76 -13.23
N ALA A 76 41.36 -12.28 -14.28
CA ALA A 76 41.59 -12.71 -15.65
C ALA A 76 42.99 -12.33 -16.15
N VAL A 77 43.44 -11.10 -15.86
CA VAL A 77 44.78 -10.60 -16.21
C VAL A 77 45.88 -11.37 -15.45
N VAL A 78 45.69 -11.60 -14.15
CA VAL A 78 46.56 -12.40 -13.28
C VAL A 78 46.66 -13.83 -13.82
N ARG A 79 45.52 -14.47 -14.15
CA ARG A 79 45.52 -15.80 -14.80
C ARG A 79 46.25 -15.81 -16.14
N ALA A 80 46.09 -14.78 -16.96
CA ALA A 80 46.80 -14.67 -18.24
C ALA A 80 48.31 -14.47 -18.03
N LYS A 81 48.71 -13.69 -17.02
CA LYS A 81 50.12 -13.48 -16.63
C LYS A 81 50.76 -14.77 -16.08
N VAL A 82 50.06 -15.56 -15.26
CA VAL A 82 50.55 -16.87 -14.81
C VAL A 82 50.80 -17.79 -16.00
N ARG A 83 49.86 -17.89 -16.95
CA ARG A 83 50.05 -18.68 -18.19
C ARG A 83 51.24 -18.21 -19.04
N LEU A 84 51.57 -16.91 -19.01
CA LEU A 84 52.73 -16.36 -19.71
C LEU A 84 54.04 -16.55 -18.92
N GLN A 85 54.00 -16.53 -17.58
CA GLN A 85 55.15 -16.76 -16.70
C GLN A 85 55.52 -18.23 -16.54
N GLU A 86 54.66 -19.18 -16.87
CA GLU A 86 55.04 -20.60 -17.05
C GLU A 86 56.15 -20.80 -18.11
N ARG A 87 56.55 -19.75 -18.85
CA ARG A 87 57.70 -19.74 -19.78
C ARG A 87 59.02 -19.23 -19.17
N SER A 88 59.06 -18.70 -17.94
CA SER A 88 60.30 -18.46 -17.17
C SER A 88 60.01 -18.37 -15.66
N PRO A 89 60.68 -19.18 -14.82
CA PRO A 89 60.23 -19.43 -13.45
C PRO A 89 60.68 -18.32 -12.49
N ASP A 90 59.78 -17.39 -12.19
CA ASP A 90 59.88 -16.53 -11.00
C ASP A 90 58.98 -17.09 -9.90
N VAL A 91 59.51 -18.10 -9.19
CA VAL A 91 58.76 -18.97 -8.25
C VAL A 91 58.09 -18.16 -7.14
N GLY A 92 58.74 -17.12 -6.61
CA GLY A 92 58.18 -16.29 -5.54
C GLY A 92 56.94 -15.49 -5.96
N ARG A 93 56.86 -15.09 -7.24
CA ARG A 93 55.68 -14.40 -7.78
C ARG A 93 54.53 -15.36 -8.08
N ILE A 94 54.85 -16.59 -8.48
CA ILE A 94 53.87 -17.67 -8.69
C ILE A 94 53.23 -18.08 -7.35
N ASP A 95 54.03 -18.23 -6.30
CA ASP A 95 53.54 -18.59 -4.95
C ASP A 95 52.63 -17.50 -4.36
N ALA A 96 53.00 -16.22 -4.50
CA ALA A 96 52.16 -15.10 -4.04
C ALA A 96 50.80 -15.06 -4.77
N MET A 97 50.79 -15.27 -6.09
CA MET A 97 49.54 -15.31 -6.87
C MET A 97 48.68 -16.53 -6.51
N ALA A 98 49.30 -17.66 -6.15
CA ALA A 98 48.57 -18.84 -5.68
C ALA A 98 47.88 -18.59 -4.33
N ASP A 99 48.54 -17.89 -3.41
CA ASP A 99 47.97 -17.50 -2.11
C ASP A 99 46.83 -16.48 -2.24
N GLU A 100 46.95 -15.50 -3.14
CA GLU A 100 45.86 -14.57 -3.47
C GLU A 100 44.64 -15.32 -4.02
N ILE A 101 44.84 -16.24 -4.98
CA ILE A 101 43.76 -17.06 -5.55
C ILE A 101 43.08 -17.90 -4.47
N LYS A 102 43.85 -18.48 -3.55
CA LYS A 102 43.31 -19.24 -2.42
C LYS A 102 42.46 -18.36 -1.50
N THR A 103 42.91 -17.14 -1.24
CA THR A 103 42.17 -16.16 -0.43
C THR A 103 40.87 -15.73 -1.10
N TYR A 104 40.90 -15.37 -2.38
CA TYR A 104 39.69 -15.00 -3.13
C TYR A 104 38.69 -16.15 -3.25
N LYS A 105 39.16 -17.39 -3.47
CA LYS A 105 38.28 -18.57 -3.44
C LYS A 105 37.59 -18.72 -2.09
N ALA A 106 38.34 -18.58 -0.99
CA ALA A 106 37.77 -18.65 0.35
C ALA A 106 36.75 -17.53 0.61
N GLN A 107 36.99 -16.31 0.11
CA GLN A 107 36.04 -15.20 0.19
C GLN A 107 34.76 -15.48 -0.59
N VAL A 108 34.86 -16.00 -1.83
CA VAL A 108 33.70 -16.34 -2.65
C VAL A 108 32.85 -17.42 -1.98
N GLU A 109 33.46 -18.48 -1.45
CA GLU A 109 32.71 -19.54 -0.76
C GLU A 109 32.04 -19.04 0.52
N ARG A 110 32.68 -18.11 1.26
CA ARG A 110 32.03 -17.44 2.40
C ARG A 110 30.81 -16.62 1.96
N LEU A 111 30.92 -15.84 0.89
CA LEU A 111 29.81 -15.04 0.38
C LEU A 111 28.65 -15.90 -0.13
N LYS A 112 28.94 -17.01 -0.82
CA LYS A 112 27.92 -17.98 -1.24
C LYS A 112 27.17 -18.57 -0.05
N LYS A 113 27.89 -18.92 1.03
CA LYS A 113 27.28 -19.44 2.25
C LYS A 113 26.35 -18.40 2.90
N ILE A 114 26.80 -17.15 3.01
CA ILE A 114 26.00 -16.04 3.56
C ILE A 114 24.72 -15.84 2.74
N GLU A 115 24.81 -15.88 1.40
CA GLU A 115 23.64 -15.70 0.54
C GLU A 115 22.65 -16.88 0.65
N ALA A 116 23.16 -18.11 0.77
CA ALA A 116 22.33 -19.29 1.01
C ALA A 116 21.59 -19.18 2.37
N ASP A 117 22.30 -18.82 3.44
CA ASP A 117 21.73 -18.65 4.78
C ASP A 117 20.66 -17.54 4.78
N ARG A 118 20.93 -16.40 4.10
CA ARG A 118 19.96 -15.31 3.90
C ARG A 118 18.70 -15.80 3.17
N THR A 119 18.87 -16.57 2.10
CA THR A 119 17.75 -17.10 1.30
C THR A 119 16.85 -18.02 2.13
N VAL A 120 17.44 -18.89 2.97
CA VAL A 120 16.69 -19.77 3.88
C VAL A 120 15.88 -18.97 4.90
N LEU A 121 16.49 -17.95 5.51
CA LEU A 121 15.81 -17.07 6.45
C LEU A 121 14.64 -16.32 5.81
N LEU A 122 14.86 -15.72 4.64
CA LEU A 122 13.81 -15.01 3.90
C LEU A 122 12.70 -15.95 3.46
N THR A 123 13.01 -17.17 3.02
CA THR A 123 12.00 -18.16 2.63
C THR A 123 11.12 -18.54 3.82
N THR A 124 11.74 -18.72 4.98
CA THR A 124 11.02 -19.03 6.22
C THR A 124 10.10 -17.87 6.63
N ARG A 125 10.62 -16.64 6.57
CA ARG A 125 9.85 -15.42 6.85
C ARG A 125 8.68 -15.25 5.89
N TYR A 126 8.90 -15.37 4.58
CA TYR A 126 7.87 -15.27 3.55
C TYR A 126 6.73 -16.26 3.80
N ARG A 127 7.04 -17.53 4.09
CA ARG A 127 6.03 -18.55 4.42
C ARG A 127 5.24 -18.19 5.67
N GLY A 128 5.90 -17.67 6.70
CA GLY A 128 5.26 -17.18 7.93
C GLY A 128 4.30 -16.03 7.64
N GLU A 129 4.79 -14.98 6.98
CA GLU A 129 3.98 -13.80 6.64
C GLU A 129 2.82 -14.15 5.70
N CYS A 130 2.98 -15.09 4.77
CA CYS A 130 1.89 -15.57 3.93
C CYS A 130 0.76 -16.23 4.72
N ARG A 131 1.06 -16.98 5.80
CA ARG A 131 0.02 -17.57 6.65
C ARG A 131 -0.77 -16.49 7.37
N VAL A 132 -0.07 -15.52 7.96
CA VAL A 132 -0.73 -14.42 8.68
C VAL A 132 -1.52 -13.53 7.72
N ALA A 133 -0.99 -13.27 6.52
CA ALA A 133 -1.65 -12.47 5.50
C ALA A 133 -3.02 -13.03 5.06
N ALA A 134 -3.25 -14.35 5.14
CA ALA A 134 -4.55 -14.92 4.83
C ALA A 134 -5.61 -14.54 5.88
N VAL A 135 -5.25 -14.60 7.16
CA VAL A 135 -6.14 -14.19 8.26
C VAL A 135 -6.38 -12.68 8.22
N ASP A 136 -5.32 -11.90 7.98
CA ASP A 136 -5.42 -10.46 7.84
C ASP A 136 -6.31 -10.06 6.65
N ALA A 137 -6.18 -10.73 5.50
CA ALA A 137 -7.00 -10.44 4.33
C ALA A 137 -8.50 -10.61 4.63
N GLN A 138 -8.88 -11.68 5.34
CA GLN A 138 -10.27 -11.88 5.75
C GLN A 138 -10.74 -10.78 6.72
N ARG A 139 -9.93 -10.45 7.73
CA ARG A 139 -10.24 -9.37 8.69
C ARG A 139 -10.48 -8.04 7.96
N VAL A 140 -9.64 -7.74 6.97
CA VAL A 140 -9.75 -6.52 6.16
C VAL A 140 -11.02 -6.56 5.31
N LEU A 141 -11.34 -7.69 4.68
CA LEU A 141 -12.58 -7.87 3.92
C LEU A 141 -13.81 -7.60 4.78
N ASP A 142 -13.89 -8.19 5.97
CA ASP A 142 -15.01 -8.02 6.89
C ASP A 142 -15.17 -6.55 7.32
N SER A 143 -14.05 -5.88 7.59
CA SER A 143 -14.02 -4.46 7.93
C SER A 143 -14.52 -3.58 6.79
N VAL A 144 -14.02 -3.81 5.57
CA VAL A 144 -14.43 -3.10 4.35
C VAL A 144 -15.92 -3.28 4.09
N VAL A 145 -16.44 -4.51 4.19
CA VAL A 145 -17.88 -4.79 4.03
C VAL A 145 -18.71 -4.02 5.07
N GLY A 146 -18.30 -4.03 6.34
CA GLY A 146 -18.98 -3.29 7.40
C GLY A 146 -19.02 -1.78 7.14
N MET A 147 -17.91 -1.22 6.67
CA MET A 147 -17.81 0.20 6.33
C MET A 147 -18.68 0.58 5.12
N PHE A 148 -18.68 -0.22 4.06
CA PHE A 148 -19.54 0.00 2.89
C PHE A 148 -21.03 -0.09 3.26
N ARG A 149 -21.44 -1.09 4.05
CA ARG A 149 -22.83 -1.18 4.54
C ARG A 149 -23.24 0.05 5.34
N THR A 150 -22.32 0.57 6.17
CA THR A 150 -22.56 1.80 6.93
C THR A 150 -22.73 3.00 6.01
N LYS A 151 -21.89 3.12 4.96
CA LYS A 151 -22.00 4.19 3.95
C LYS A 151 -23.28 4.08 3.12
N LEU A 152 -23.66 2.89 2.67
CA LEU A 152 -24.91 2.64 1.94
C LEU A 152 -26.16 2.98 2.78
N ARG A 153 -26.13 2.68 4.08
CA ARG A 153 -27.19 3.12 5.00
C ARG A 153 -27.25 4.64 5.13
N GLN A 154 -26.10 5.33 5.13
CA GLN A 154 -26.07 6.79 5.14
C GLN A 154 -26.64 7.37 3.84
N VAL A 155 -26.32 6.77 2.70
CA VAL A 155 -26.92 7.13 1.40
C VAL A 155 -28.45 7.05 1.47
N GLY A 156 -29.03 5.98 2.02
CA GLY A 156 -30.49 5.85 2.14
C GLY A 156 -31.15 6.97 2.93
N ARG A 157 -30.47 7.49 3.96
CA ARG A 157 -30.94 8.62 4.78
C ARG A 157 -30.81 9.97 4.05
N MET A 158 -29.73 10.16 3.28
CA MET A 158 -29.39 11.44 2.62
C MET A 158 -29.99 11.58 1.21
N SER A 159 -30.32 10.48 0.54
CA SER A 159 -30.88 10.46 -0.82
C SER A 159 -32.26 11.14 -0.92
N ARG A 160 -32.92 11.40 0.22
CA ARG A 160 -34.16 12.19 0.25
C ARG A 160 -33.94 13.67 -0.09
N ASP A 161 -32.73 14.19 0.12
CA ASP A 161 -32.45 15.63 0.10
C ASP A 161 -31.35 16.08 -0.89
N SER A 162 -30.69 15.17 -1.63
CA SER A 162 -29.60 15.57 -2.53
C SER A 162 -29.53 14.77 -3.85
N THR A 163 -29.40 15.51 -4.96
CA THR A 163 -29.07 15.02 -6.32
C THR A 163 -27.56 14.78 -6.50
N GLY A 164 -26.80 14.64 -5.41
CA GLY A 164 -25.35 14.80 -5.40
C GLY A 164 -24.56 13.52 -5.09
N LYS A 165 -23.99 12.95 -6.15
CA LYS A 165 -22.91 11.94 -6.22
C LYS A 165 -23.24 10.50 -5.82
N SER A 166 -23.27 9.65 -6.85
CA SER A 166 -23.40 8.19 -6.78
C SER A 166 -22.10 7.48 -6.35
N GLU A 167 -21.17 8.14 -5.64
CA GLU A 167 -19.86 7.58 -5.29
C GLU A 167 -19.78 7.21 -3.81
N LEU A 168 -19.20 6.04 -3.53
CA LEU A 168 -18.85 5.53 -2.21
C LEU A 168 -17.34 5.43 -2.07
N GLU A 169 -16.84 5.87 -0.92
CA GLU A 169 -15.44 5.75 -0.55
C GLU A 169 -15.30 5.21 0.86
N VAL A 170 -14.41 4.23 1.01
CA VAL A 170 -14.07 3.56 2.26
C VAL A 170 -12.56 3.45 2.37
N ALA A 171 -12.01 3.71 3.56
CA ALA A 171 -10.59 3.55 3.87
C ALA A 171 -10.42 2.59 5.05
N CYS A 172 -9.48 1.66 4.95
CA CYS A 172 -9.11 0.70 5.99
C CYS A 172 -7.61 0.80 6.28
N ASP A 173 -7.25 1.08 7.53
CA ASP A 173 -5.86 1.18 7.97
C ASP A 173 -5.34 -0.16 8.53
N GLY A 174 -4.02 -0.26 8.70
CA GLY A 174 -3.35 -1.45 9.26
C GLY A 174 -3.41 -2.67 8.34
N VAL A 175 -3.31 -2.43 7.04
CA VAL A 175 -3.30 -3.45 5.97
C VAL A 175 -1.87 -3.66 5.50
N ARG A 176 -1.32 -4.85 5.76
CA ARG A 176 0.00 -5.22 5.26
C ARG A 176 -0.04 -5.54 3.76
N ARG A 177 1.05 -5.25 3.04
CA ARG A 177 1.16 -5.47 1.59
C ARG A 177 0.81 -6.90 1.15
N LEU A 178 1.29 -7.94 1.87
CA LEU A 178 0.92 -9.33 1.54
C LEU A 178 -0.57 -9.62 1.76
N ALA A 179 -1.21 -9.02 2.77
CA ALA A 179 -2.64 -9.17 3.00
C ALA A 179 -3.45 -8.49 1.88
N PHE A 180 -3.04 -7.30 1.47
CA PHE A 180 -3.59 -6.60 0.30
C PHE A 180 -3.47 -7.47 -0.98
N MET A 181 -2.27 -7.96 -1.28
CA MET A 181 -2.06 -8.79 -2.48
C MET A 181 -2.87 -10.09 -2.43
N LYS A 182 -2.99 -10.72 -1.26
CA LYS A 182 -3.84 -11.91 -1.08
C LYS A 182 -5.33 -11.60 -1.25
N LEU A 183 -5.81 -10.51 -0.65
CA LEU A 183 -7.21 -10.11 -0.70
C LEU A 183 -7.69 -9.91 -2.15
N PHE A 184 -6.88 -9.20 -2.95
CA PHE A 184 -7.21 -8.89 -4.34
C PHE A 184 -6.61 -9.88 -5.35
N ARG A 185 -6.16 -11.06 -4.88
CA ARG A 185 -5.59 -12.14 -5.71
C ARG A 185 -4.47 -11.66 -6.66
N ILE A 186 -3.69 -10.67 -6.26
CA ILE A 186 -2.55 -10.16 -7.03
C ILE A 186 -1.42 -11.18 -6.93
N ALA A 187 -0.91 -11.64 -8.07
CA ALA A 187 0.16 -12.63 -8.13
C ALA A 187 1.41 -12.16 -7.36
N HIS A 188 1.90 -13.01 -6.47
CA HIS A 188 3.13 -12.79 -5.72
C HIS A 188 3.78 -14.13 -5.41
N ASP A 189 5.10 -14.17 -5.52
CA ASP A 189 5.92 -15.32 -5.19
C ASP A 189 7.11 -14.89 -4.30
N PHE A 190 7.98 -15.85 -4.00
CA PHE A 190 9.16 -15.58 -3.19
C PHE A 190 10.16 -14.65 -3.90
N ALA A 191 10.30 -14.76 -5.22
CA ALA A 191 11.21 -13.91 -5.99
C ALA A 191 10.77 -12.44 -5.93
N PHE A 192 9.47 -12.19 -6.09
CA PHE A 192 8.89 -10.86 -5.91
C PHE A 192 9.07 -10.37 -4.46
N TYR A 193 8.79 -11.20 -3.46
CA TYR A 193 8.97 -10.86 -2.05
C TYR A 193 10.42 -10.45 -1.71
N ALA A 194 11.42 -11.11 -2.29
CA ALA A 194 12.83 -10.78 -2.09
C ALA A 194 13.29 -9.56 -2.91
N SER A 195 12.47 -9.06 -3.83
CA SER A 195 12.82 -7.97 -4.73
C SER A 195 12.62 -6.59 -4.09
N ALA A 196 13.32 -5.59 -4.62
CA ALA A 196 13.11 -4.20 -4.23
C ALA A 196 11.69 -3.69 -4.56
N ALA A 197 11.02 -4.28 -5.56
CA ALA A 197 9.67 -3.88 -5.96
C ALA A 197 8.63 -4.19 -4.87
N PHE A 198 8.75 -5.34 -4.20
CA PHE A 198 7.88 -5.67 -3.06
C PHE A 198 8.09 -4.71 -1.88
N HIS A 199 9.29 -4.20 -1.68
CA HIS A 199 9.62 -3.22 -0.65
C HIS A 199 9.47 -1.76 -1.11
N SER A 200 8.97 -1.52 -2.32
CA SER A 200 8.65 -0.17 -2.76
C SER A 200 7.54 0.43 -1.91
N GLN A 201 7.68 1.71 -1.62
CA GLN A 201 6.66 2.51 -0.93
C GLN A 201 5.69 3.19 -1.90
N ASP A 202 5.82 2.93 -3.19
CA ASP A 202 4.93 3.49 -4.19
C ASP A 202 3.52 2.92 -4.00
N PRO A 203 2.47 3.76 -4.07
CA PRO A 203 1.10 3.30 -3.98
C PRO A 203 0.78 2.29 -5.08
N VAL A 204 0.06 1.23 -4.72
CA VAL A 204 -0.39 0.21 -5.67
C VAL A 204 -1.84 0.47 -6.02
N ARG A 205 -2.11 0.74 -7.29
CA ARG A 205 -3.47 0.92 -7.82
C ARG A 205 -3.95 -0.37 -8.50
N HIS A 206 -5.16 -0.78 -8.17
CA HIS A 206 -5.82 -1.94 -8.75
C HIS A 206 -7.29 -1.60 -9.02
N THR A 207 -7.85 -2.12 -10.11
CA THR A 207 -9.28 -1.98 -10.42
C THR A 207 -9.91 -3.35 -10.36
N ILE A 208 -10.97 -3.47 -9.57
CA ILE A 208 -11.78 -4.67 -9.46
C ILE A 208 -12.92 -4.55 -10.48
N GLU A 209 -12.86 -5.41 -11.49
CA GLU A 209 -13.90 -5.54 -12.50
C GLU A 209 -15.09 -6.37 -12.00
N GLN A 210 -16.19 -6.39 -12.75
CA GLN A 210 -17.46 -7.01 -12.35
C GLN A 210 -17.32 -8.47 -11.85
N GLU A 211 -16.54 -9.31 -12.54
CA GLU A 211 -16.33 -10.71 -12.14
C GLU A 211 -15.61 -10.82 -10.80
N GLN A 212 -14.51 -10.08 -10.64
CA GLN A 212 -13.72 -10.06 -9.41
C GLN A 212 -14.50 -9.47 -8.24
N PHE A 213 -15.36 -8.48 -8.52
CA PHE A 213 -16.23 -7.87 -7.54
C PHE A 213 -17.22 -8.87 -6.96
N LEU A 214 -17.87 -9.66 -7.84
CA LEU A 214 -18.80 -10.71 -7.42
C LEU A 214 -18.07 -11.84 -6.68
N ASP A 215 -16.89 -12.24 -7.13
CA ASP A 215 -16.05 -13.23 -6.44
C ASP A 215 -15.64 -12.81 -5.04
N LEU A 216 -15.29 -11.53 -4.86
CA LEU A 216 -14.75 -11.00 -3.60
C LEU A 216 -15.85 -10.67 -2.60
N PHE A 217 -16.91 -10.01 -3.05
CA PHE A 217 -17.93 -9.46 -2.17
C PHE A 217 -19.26 -10.22 -2.24
N GLY A 218 -19.53 -10.95 -3.33
CA GLY A 218 -20.84 -11.51 -3.61
C GLY A 218 -21.93 -10.44 -3.52
N HIS A 219 -22.96 -10.70 -2.72
CA HIS A 219 -24.04 -9.75 -2.43
C HIS A 219 -23.84 -8.98 -1.12
N SER A 220 -22.62 -8.95 -0.58
CA SER A 220 -22.38 -8.40 0.76
C SER A 220 -22.43 -6.87 0.81
N LEU A 221 -22.11 -6.19 -0.29
CA LEU A 221 -22.07 -4.72 -0.39
C LEU A 221 -23.43 -4.13 -0.76
N CYS A 222 -24.47 -4.51 -0.02
CA CYS A 222 -25.81 -3.97 -0.15
C CYS A 222 -26.39 -3.54 1.21
N HIS A 223 -27.37 -2.64 1.18
CA HIS A 223 -28.21 -2.28 2.31
C HIS A 223 -29.67 -2.23 1.85
N GLU A 224 -30.55 -2.94 2.55
CA GLU A 224 -32.00 -2.88 2.32
C GLU A 224 -32.59 -1.75 3.14
N GLU A 225 -33.16 -0.75 2.46
CA GLU A 225 -33.76 0.42 3.13
C GLU A 225 -35.21 0.15 3.54
N ARG A 226 -35.95 -0.56 2.69
CA ARG A 226 -37.30 -1.07 2.92
C ARG A 226 -37.50 -2.31 2.06
N ALA A 227 -38.52 -3.10 2.38
CA ALA A 227 -38.82 -4.37 1.69
C ALA A 227 -38.70 -4.24 0.17
N GLY A 228 -37.69 -4.91 -0.40
CA GLY A 228 -37.45 -4.96 -1.84
C GLY A 228 -36.75 -3.74 -2.46
N LEU A 229 -36.29 -2.76 -1.67
CA LEU A 229 -35.49 -1.62 -2.10
C LEU A 229 -34.08 -1.69 -1.51
N PHE A 230 -33.09 -1.89 -2.37
CA PHE A 230 -31.69 -2.06 -1.99
C PHE A 230 -30.83 -0.93 -2.57
N TYR A 231 -29.87 -0.46 -1.77
CA TYR A 231 -28.73 0.31 -2.26
C TYR A 231 -27.52 -0.61 -2.32
N VAL A 232 -26.88 -0.69 -3.48
CA VAL A 232 -25.84 -1.68 -3.76
C VAL A 232 -24.62 -0.98 -4.35
N ALA A 233 -23.43 -1.29 -3.86
CA ALA A 233 -22.19 -0.84 -4.48
C ALA A 233 -21.97 -1.55 -5.82
N THR A 234 -21.45 -0.86 -6.82
CA THR A 234 -21.30 -1.38 -8.18
C THR A 234 -19.84 -1.40 -8.63
N ALA A 235 -19.48 -2.37 -9.46
CA ALA A 235 -18.20 -2.34 -10.18
C ALA A 235 -18.27 -1.32 -11.34
N PRO A 236 -17.13 -0.82 -11.85
CA PRO A 236 -15.77 -1.11 -11.40
C PRO A 236 -15.45 -0.43 -10.04
N MET A 237 -14.64 -1.10 -9.23
CA MET A 237 -14.15 -0.54 -7.96
C MET A 237 -12.66 -0.26 -8.04
N VAL A 238 -12.27 0.98 -7.80
CA VAL A 238 -10.86 1.39 -7.74
C VAL A 238 -10.34 1.18 -6.33
N VAL A 239 -9.26 0.42 -6.22
CA VAL A 239 -8.53 0.18 -4.97
C VAL A 239 -7.16 0.82 -5.05
N MET A 240 -6.79 1.56 -4.01
CA MET A 240 -5.43 2.07 -3.83
C MET A 240 -4.88 1.59 -2.49
N PHE A 241 -3.72 0.96 -2.53
CA PHE A 241 -2.95 0.58 -1.35
C PHE A 241 -1.77 1.53 -1.19
N ASP A 242 -1.65 2.17 -0.02
CA ASP A 242 -0.50 2.99 0.35
C ASP A 242 0.39 2.22 1.34
N PRO A 243 1.59 1.79 0.92
CA PRO A 243 2.52 1.09 1.81
C PRO A 243 3.04 1.95 2.96
N ASN A 244 3.06 3.28 2.83
CA ASN A 244 3.58 4.18 3.87
C ASN A 244 2.60 4.29 5.04
N ALA A 245 1.31 4.38 4.73
CA ALA A 245 0.24 4.44 5.72
C ALA A 245 -0.27 3.05 6.14
N GLU A 246 0.22 1.99 5.49
CA GLU A 246 -0.34 0.64 5.58
C GLU A 246 -1.88 0.66 5.46
N SER A 247 -2.42 1.35 4.44
CA SER A 247 -3.86 1.55 4.30
C SER A 247 -4.35 1.24 2.89
N ILE A 248 -5.62 0.84 2.80
CA ILE A 248 -6.32 0.66 1.53
C ILE A 248 -7.49 1.63 1.44
N VAL A 249 -7.70 2.20 0.26
CA VAL A 249 -8.86 3.03 -0.07
C VAL A 249 -9.59 2.37 -1.23
N LEU A 250 -10.89 2.14 -1.07
CA LEU A 250 -11.77 1.57 -2.07
C LEU A 250 -12.80 2.61 -2.47
N LYS A 251 -12.94 2.83 -3.78
CA LYS A 251 -13.90 3.77 -4.37
C LYS A 251 -14.72 3.08 -5.45
N CYS A 252 -16.03 3.27 -5.40
CA CYS A 252 -16.94 2.69 -6.39
C CYS A 252 -18.22 3.51 -6.46
N GLU A 253 -19.04 3.25 -7.47
CA GLU A 253 -20.37 3.81 -7.54
C GLU A 253 -21.37 2.98 -6.70
N TRP A 254 -22.58 3.50 -6.54
CA TRP A 254 -23.71 2.75 -6.00
C TRP A 254 -24.96 2.95 -6.85
N ALA A 255 -25.84 1.95 -6.82
CA ALA A 255 -27.11 1.94 -7.54
C ALA A 255 -28.27 1.55 -6.62
N GLU A 256 -29.46 2.03 -6.99
CA GLU A 256 -30.73 1.57 -6.41
C GLU A 256 -31.23 0.33 -7.18
N GLN A 257 -31.55 -0.74 -6.46
CA GLN A 257 -32.18 -1.94 -7.01
C GLN A 257 -33.54 -2.14 -6.35
N ASN A 258 -34.60 -2.26 -7.16
CA ASN A 258 -35.96 -2.42 -6.67
C ASN A 258 -36.52 -3.76 -7.13
N ALA A 259 -36.34 -4.79 -6.29
CA ALA A 259 -36.72 -6.16 -6.58
C ALA A 259 -38.23 -6.31 -6.85
N LEU A 260 -39.08 -5.48 -6.23
CA LEU A 260 -40.53 -5.49 -6.49
C LEU A 260 -40.87 -4.94 -7.88
N ARG A 261 -40.12 -3.94 -8.34
CA ARG A 261 -40.28 -3.39 -9.70
C ARG A 261 -39.82 -4.39 -10.75
N ASP A 262 -38.74 -5.12 -10.46
CA ASP A 262 -38.22 -6.14 -11.37
C ASP A 262 -39.17 -7.34 -11.43
N LEU A 263 -39.66 -7.86 -10.30
CA LEU A 263 -40.70 -8.90 -10.26
C LEU A 263 -41.98 -8.48 -11.00
N ALA A 264 -42.43 -7.23 -10.84
CA ALA A 264 -43.60 -6.72 -11.56
C ALA A 264 -43.39 -6.61 -13.08
N ARG A 265 -42.15 -6.50 -13.56
CA ARG A 265 -41.82 -6.56 -14.99
C ARG A 265 -41.79 -8.00 -15.50
N THR A 266 -41.30 -8.95 -14.70
CA THR A 266 -41.25 -10.37 -15.09
C THR A 266 -42.63 -11.03 -15.09
N VAL A 267 -43.54 -10.63 -14.20
CA VAL A 267 -44.91 -11.20 -14.09
C VAL A 267 -45.87 -10.63 -15.16
N ARG A 268 -45.50 -9.55 -15.86
CA ARG A 268 -46.30 -8.96 -16.95
C ARG A 268 -46.12 -9.68 -18.31
N PHE A 269 -45.44 -10.81 -18.35
CA PHE A 269 -45.28 -11.68 -19.53
C PHE A 269 -45.77 -13.09 -19.21
#